data_AF-A0A4U2F458-F1
#
_entry.id   AF-A0A4U2F458-F1
#
_cell.length_a   1.000
_cell.length_b   1.000
_cell.length_c   1.000
_cell.angle_alpha   90.00
_cell.angle_beta   90.00
_cell.angle_gamma   90.00
#
_symmetry.space_group_name_H-M   'P 1'
#
loop_
_entity.id
_entity.type
_entity.pdbx_description
1 polymer ?
#
loop_
_entity_poly.entity_id
_entity_poly.type
_entity_poly.pdbx_seq_one_letter_code
_entity_poly.pdbx_strand_id
1 'polypeptide(L)'
;MKYLISLALTLFPISSFAMVDEYQLEQLIGWTLLESKQIEGYITESGERSDDFEGCDFDMRVFFTDGTTVTCNSYGYQYAFMPKALIFGKSVNYKGKQFTLYKMLVQNQLYDIN
;
A
#
# COMPACT_ATOMS: atom_id res chain seq x y z
N MET A 1 -51.59 3.55 -18.00
CA MET A 1 -50.92 3.82 -16.71
C MET A 1 -50.31 2.51 -16.17
N LYS A 2 -49.10 2.13 -16.61
CA LYS A 2 -48.33 1.03 -15.98
C LYS A 2 -46.88 0.80 -16.45
N TYR A 3 -46.40 1.44 -17.52
CA TYR A 3 -45.06 1.11 -18.09
C TYR A 3 -44.04 2.26 -18.14
N LEU A 4 -44.33 3.41 -17.52
CA LEU A 4 -43.44 4.59 -17.61
C LEU A 4 -42.47 4.75 -16.44
N ILE A 5 -42.44 3.84 -15.47
CA ILE A 5 -41.63 3.99 -14.24
C ILE A 5 -40.33 3.14 -14.27
N SER A 6 -40.19 2.18 -15.19
CA SER A 6 -39.09 1.21 -15.13
C SER A 6 -37.78 1.62 -15.81
N LEU A 7 -37.70 2.80 -16.45
CA LEU A 7 -36.50 3.20 -17.23
C LEU A 7 -35.63 4.27 -16.57
N ALA A 8 -36.02 4.82 -15.42
CA ALA A 8 -35.33 5.95 -14.80
C ALA A 8 -34.22 5.58 -13.79
N LEU A 9 -33.99 4.28 -13.51
CA LEU A 9 -33.10 3.85 -12.40
C LEU A 9 -31.65 3.52 -12.78
N THR A 10 -31.23 3.66 -14.04
CA THR A 10 -29.91 3.19 -14.52
C THR A 10 -28.86 4.29 -14.74
N LEU A 11 -29.14 5.56 -14.41
CA LEU A 11 -28.31 6.70 -14.85
C LEU A 11 -27.38 7.32 -13.81
N PHE A 12 -27.19 6.71 -12.64
CA PHE A 12 -26.15 7.16 -11.71
C PHE A 12 -25.14 6.05 -11.46
N PRO A 13 -24.03 5.97 -12.23
CA PRO A 13 -22.90 5.16 -11.83
C PRO A 13 -22.36 5.72 -10.51
N ILE A 14 -22.56 4.95 -9.44
CA ILE A 14 -21.94 5.22 -8.15
C ILE A 14 -20.44 5.08 -8.38
N SER A 15 -19.73 6.20 -8.34
CA SER A 15 -18.27 6.18 -8.43
C SER A 15 -17.74 5.51 -7.17
N SER A 16 -17.18 4.31 -7.29
CA SER A 16 -16.52 3.64 -6.17
C SER A 16 -15.12 4.22 -6.05
N PHE A 17 -14.91 5.09 -5.07
CA PHE A 17 -13.56 5.53 -4.69
C PHE A 17 -13.08 4.64 -3.54
N ALA A 18 -11.98 3.92 -3.75
CA ALA A 18 -11.24 3.31 -2.65
C ALA A 18 -10.47 4.45 -1.96
N MET A 19 -11.02 4.95 -0.86
CA MET A 19 -10.32 5.91 -0.01
C MET A 19 -9.46 5.16 1.00
N VAL A 20 -8.35 5.80 1.38
CA VAL A 20 -7.55 5.35 2.53
C VAL A 20 -8.36 5.61 3.79
N ASP A 21 -8.47 4.60 4.65
CA ASP A 21 -9.18 4.69 5.91
C ASP A 21 -8.55 5.73 6.83
N GLU A 22 -9.40 6.43 7.57
CA GLU A 22 -9.00 7.43 8.57
C GLU A 22 -7.96 6.87 9.55
N TYR A 23 -8.15 5.63 10.00
CA TYR A 23 -7.20 4.93 10.88
C TYR A 23 -5.78 4.87 10.29
N GLN A 24 -5.63 4.58 8.99
CA GLN A 24 -4.31 4.54 8.36
C GLN A 24 -3.69 5.94 8.30
N LEU A 25 -4.50 6.96 8.05
CA LEU A 25 -4.04 8.36 8.03
C LEU A 25 -3.58 8.83 9.42
N GLU A 26 -4.28 8.44 10.48
CA GLU A 26 -3.88 8.73 11.86
C GLU A 26 -2.51 8.14 12.19
N GLN A 27 -2.21 6.93 11.72
CA GLN A 27 -0.89 6.28 11.89
C GLN A 27 0.24 7.01 11.15
N LEU A 28 -0.08 7.87 10.18
CA LEU A 28 0.86 8.66 9.39
C LEU A 28 1.10 10.07 9.95
N ILE A 29 0.57 10.40 11.13
CA ILE A 29 0.86 11.69 11.77
C ILE A 29 2.37 11.84 12.07
N GLY A 30 2.96 12.90 11.49
CA GLY A 30 4.39 13.20 11.58
C GLY A 30 5.26 12.36 10.65
N TRP A 31 4.68 11.59 9.73
CA TRP A 31 5.38 10.96 8.62
C TRP A 31 5.37 11.87 7.40
N THR A 32 6.42 11.80 6.58
CA THR A 32 6.53 12.54 5.31
C THR A 32 6.37 11.57 4.16
N LEU A 33 5.48 11.87 3.20
CA LEU A 33 5.44 11.14 1.93
C LEU A 33 6.72 11.44 1.16
N LEU A 34 7.52 10.41 0.91
CA LEU A 34 8.79 10.53 0.20
C LEU A 34 8.61 10.22 -1.28
N GLU A 35 7.96 9.08 -1.57
CA GLU A 35 7.89 8.55 -2.92
C GLU A 35 6.55 7.85 -3.21
N SER A 36 6.21 7.76 -4.49
CA SER A 36 5.08 6.97 -5.00
C SER A 36 5.61 6.03 -6.06
N LYS A 37 5.66 4.74 -5.76
CA LYS A 37 6.23 3.70 -6.62
C LYS A 37 5.18 2.71 -7.11
N GLN A 38 5.50 2.02 -8.18
CA GLN A 38 4.68 0.96 -8.76
C GLN A 38 5.29 -0.39 -8.40
N ILE A 39 4.55 -1.25 -7.69
CA ILE A 39 5.01 -2.60 -7.36
C ILE A 39 4.95 -3.46 -8.63
N GLU A 40 6.01 -4.23 -8.86
CA GLU A 40 6.12 -5.22 -9.95
C GLU A 40 6.11 -6.68 -9.47
N GLY A 41 6.26 -6.92 -8.16
CA GLY A 41 6.27 -8.26 -7.59
C GLY A 41 7.03 -8.32 -6.27
N TYR A 42 7.20 -9.55 -5.76
CA TYR A 42 7.96 -9.82 -4.55
C TYR A 42 8.76 -11.13 -4.64
N ILE A 43 9.72 -11.29 -3.73
CA ILE A 43 10.40 -12.57 -3.49
C ILE A 43 10.28 -12.90 -1.99
N THR A 44 9.83 -14.12 -1.70
CA THR A 44 9.74 -14.65 -0.33
C THR A 44 11.13 -14.97 0.24
N GLU A 45 11.21 -15.22 1.54
CA GLU A 45 12.46 -15.71 2.17
C GLU A 45 12.94 -17.04 1.53
N SER A 46 12.02 -17.90 1.09
CA SER A 46 12.33 -19.17 0.41
C SER A 46 12.81 -18.99 -1.03
N GLY A 47 12.80 -17.78 -1.58
CA GLY A 47 13.25 -17.46 -2.93
C GLY A 47 12.18 -17.62 -4.02
N GLU A 48 10.91 -17.82 -3.64
CA GLU A 48 9.79 -17.86 -4.58
C GLU A 48 9.46 -16.45 -5.05
N ARG A 49 9.37 -16.24 -6.38
CA ARG A 49 8.98 -14.96 -6.98
C ARG A 49 7.54 -14.98 -7.47
N SER A 50 6.82 -13.91 -7.19
CA SER A 50 5.51 -13.62 -7.77
C SER A 50 5.50 -12.22 -8.37
N ASP A 51 4.72 -12.03 -9.44
CA ASP A 51 4.50 -10.74 -10.10
C ASP A 51 3.25 -10.01 -9.54
N ASP A 52 2.45 -10.69 -8.72
CA ASP A 52 1.33 -10.12 -7.98
C ASP A 52 1.80 -9.60 -6.62
N PHE A 53 1.08 -8.65 -6.00
CA PHE A 53 1.34 -8.23 -4.62
C PHE A 53 0.34 -8.90 -3.68
N GLU A 54 0.84 -9.75 -2.79
CA GLU A 54 0.02 -10.52 -1.83
C GLU A 54 0.08 -9.97 -0.39
N GLY A 55 0.63 -8.76 -0.22
CA GLY A 55 0.85 -8.16 1.09
C GLY A 55 2.31 -8.26 1.51
N CYS A 56 2.58 -8.34 2.81
CA CYS A 56 3.91 -8.49 3.38
C CYS A 56 3.95 -9.69 4.34
N ASP A 57 4.98 -10.51 4.20
CA ASP A 57 5.54 -11.34 5.28
C ASP A 57 6.88 -10.75 5.73
N PHE A 58 7.34 -11.11 6.93
CA PHE A 58 8.65 -10.66 7.39
C PHE A 58 9.76 -11.10 6.43
N ASP A 59 10.74 -10.22 6.21
CA ASP A 59 11.89 -10.40 5.33
C ASP A 59 11.56 -10.61 3.84
N MET A 60 10.28 -10.52 3.47
CA MET A 60 9.86 -10.50 2.06
C MET A 60 10.38 -9.25 1.36
N ARG A 61 10.97 -9.42 0.17
CA ARG A 61 11.48 -8.29 -0.63
C ARG A 61 10.47 -7.90 -1.69
N VAL A 62 9.98 -6.66 -1.63
CA VAL A 62 9.08 -6.08 -2.64
C VAL A 62 9.90 -5.32 -3.67
N PHE A 63 9.60 -5.54 -4.94
CA PHE A 63 10.29 -4.93 -6.07
C PHE A 63 9.39 -3.87 -6.72
N PHE A 64 10.01 -2.78 -7.14
CA PHE A 64 9.35 -1.71 -7.87
C PHE A 64 9.85 -1.64 -9.30
N THR A 65 9.01 -1.12 -10.20
CA THR A 65 9.32 -1.00 -11.64
C THR A 65 10.53 -0.11 -11.95
N ASP A 66 10.99 0.69 -10.99
CA ASP A 66 12.19 1.52 -11.11
C ASP A 66 13.49 0.78 -10.73
N GLY A 67 13.41 -0.52 -10.44
CA GLY A 67 14.53 -1.37 -10.05
C GLY A 67 14.92 -1.27 -8.57
N THR A 68 14.23 -0.45 -7.77
CA THR A 68 14.43 -0.37 -6.33
C THR A 68 13.61 -1.42 -5.58
N THR A 69 13.99 -1.67 -4.33
CA THR A 69 13.32 -2.67 -3.48
C THR A 69 13.18 -2.18 -2.05
N VAL A 70 12.20 -2.73 -1.33
CA VAL A 70 12.08 -2.62 0.13
C VAL A 70 11.95 -4.00 0.76
N THR A 71 12.34 -4.12 2.03
CA THR A 71 12.15 -5.35 2.81
C THR A 71 11.03 -5.16 3.81
N CYS A 72 10.04 -6.05 3.81
CA CYS A 72 8.94 -6.03 4.77
C CYS A 72 9.44 -6.36 6.20
N ASN A 73 8.97 -5.58 7.17
CA ASN A 73 9.25 -5.74 8.61
C ASN A 73 7.95 -5.83 9.45
N SER A 74 6.86 -6.21 8.80
CA SER A 74 5.54 -6.41 9.39
C SER A 74 4.75 -7.41 8.55
N TYR A 75 3.75 -8.06 9.14
CA TYR A 75 2.82 -8.92 8.42
C TYR A 75 1.58 -8.15 7.95
N GLY A 76 1.02 -8.55 6.82
CA GLY A 76 -0.34 -8.19 6.42
C GLY A 76 -0.67 -8.74 5.04
N TYR A 77 -1.88 -9.25 4.88
CA TYR A 77 -2.31 -9.92 3.66
C TYR A 77 -3.28 -9.04 2.87
N GLN A 78 -3.05 -8.96 1.56
CA GLN A 78 -4.00 -8.42 0.60
C GLN A 78 -3.71 -9.00 -0.77
N TYR A 79 -4.54 -8.72 -1.77
CA TYR A 79 -4.22 -9.09 -3.15
C TYR A 79 -4.39 -7.87 -4.04
N ALA A 80 -3.36 -7.54 -4.81
CA ALA A 80 -3.45 -6.54 -5.85
C ALA A 80 -2.47 -6.84 -6.99
N PHE A 81 -2.99 -6.80 -8.22
CA PHE A 81 -2.17 -6.86 -9.43
C PHE A 81 -1.47 -5.52 -9.64
N MET A 82 -0.14 -5.49 -9.55
CA MET A 82 0.68 -4.29 -9.73
C MET A 82 0.09 -3.03 -9.06
N PRO A 83 0.01 -2.95 -7.72
CA PRO A 83 -0.51 -1.77 -7.04
C PRO A 83 0.52 -0.64 -6.95
N LYS A 84 0.02 0.59 -6.76
CA LYS A 84 0.83 1.72 -6.34
C LYS A 84 1.12 1.63 -4.84
N ALA A 85 2.38 1.86 -4.47
CA ALA A 85 2.88 1.97 -3.11
C ALA A 85 3.30 3.42 -2.81
N LEU A 86 2.84 3.94 -1.68
CA LEU A 86 3.27 5.24 -1.17
C LEU A 86 4.27 5.01 -0.04
N ILE A 87 5.48 5.54 -0.19
CA ILE A 87 6.59 5.36 0.75
C ILE A 87 6.69 6.58 1.65
N PHE A 88 6.65 6.34 2.95
CA PHE A 88 6.72 7.37 3.98
C PHE A 88 7.98 7.22 4.82
N GLY A 89 8.55 8.34 5.26
CA GLY A 89 9.68 8.38 6.17
C GLY A 89 9.39 9.20 7.42
N LYS A 90 9.95 8.76 8.55
CA LYS A 90 9.92 9.51 9.81
C LYS A 90 11.27 9.45 10.51
N SER A 91 11.87 10.62 10.71
CA SER A 91 13.10 10.74 11.46
C SER A 91 12.84 10.58 12.96
N VAL A 92 13.59 9.71 13.61
CA VAL A 92 13.54 9.46 15.04
C VAL A 92 14.94 9.60 15.64
N ASN A 93 15.03 10.13 16.85
CA ASN A 93 16.27 10.16 17.62
C ASN A 93 16.18 9.13 18.74
N TYR A 94 17.10 8.18 18.77
CA TYR A 94 17.20 7.19 19.84
C TYR A 94 18.64 7.14 20.36
N LYS A 95 18.80 7.44 21.65
CA LYS A 95 20.11 7.49 22.33
C LYS A 95 21.13 8.38 21.61
N GLY A 96 20.68 9.53 21.10
CA GLY A 96 21.54 10.50 20.41
C GLY A 96 21.89 10.15 18.96
N LYS A 97 21.39 9.02 18.44
CA LYS A 97 21.53 8.63 17.03
C LYS A 97 20.23 8.91 16.29
N GLN A 98 20.36 9.47 15.09
CA GLN A 98 19.23 9.69 14.20
C GLN A 98 19.03 8.46 13.31
N PHE A 99 17.79 8.00 13.21
CA PHE A 99 17.35 6.94 12.32
C PHE A 99 16.14 7.43 11.53
N THR A 100 15.91 6.82 10.38
CA THR A 100 14.66 7.00 9.63
C THR A 100 13.90 5.69 9.67
N LEU A 101 12.66 5.75 10.13
CA LEU A 101 11.71 4.66 10.00
C LEU A 101 10.99 4.82 8.66
N TYR A 102 10.65 3.70 8.03
CA TYR A 102 9.91 3.71 6.76
C TYR A 102 8.60 2.93 6.88
N LYS A 103 7.59 3.46 6.19
CA LYS A 103 6.29 2.80 6.02
C LYS A 103 5.93 2.78 4.55
N MET A 104 5.25 1.72 4.14
CA MET A 104 4.68 1.59 2.81
C MET A 104 3.16 1.46 2.94
N LEU A 105 2.41 2.37 2.32
CA LEU A 105 0.96 2.24 2.16
C LEU A 105 0.68 1.65 0.78
N VAL A 106 0.00 0.52 0.74
CA VAL A 106 -0.48 -0.07 -0.51
C VAL A 106 -1.99 -0.22 -0.40
N GLN A 107 -2.72 0.49 -1.25
CA GLN A 107 -4.18 0.63 -1.16
C GLN A 107 -4.59 1.15 0.24
N ASN A 108 -5.07 0.27 1.11
CA ASN A 108 -5.58 0.61 2.43
C ASN A 108 -4.85 -0.11 3.58
N GLN A 109 -3.67 -0.66 3.31
CA GLN A 109 -2.84 -1.32 4.31
C GLN A 109 -1.47 -0.66 4.43
N LEU A 110 -1.08 -0.32 5.66
CA LEU A 110 0.24 0.14 6.02
C LEU A 110 1.13 -1.02 6.45
N TYR A 111 2.36 -1.01 5.95
CA TYR A 111 3.42 -1.95 6.31
C TYR A 111 4.63 -1.19 6.84
N ASP A 112 5.31 -1.75 7.84
CA ASP A 112 6.65 -1.32 8.22
C ASP A 112 7.68 -1.97 7.28
N ILE A 113 8.65 -1.18 6.81
CA ILE A 113 9.63 -1.60 5.81
C ILE A 113 11.04 -1.07 6.13
N ASN A 114 12.05 -1.71 5.55
CA ASN A 114 13.48 -1.34 5.61
C ASN A 114 14.09 -1.18 4.22
#